data_AF-A0A7J6D1V6-F1
#
_entry.id   AF-A0A7J6D1V6-F1
#
_cell.length_a   1.000
_cell.length_b   1.000
_cell.length_c   1.000
_cell.angle_alpha   90.00
_cell.angle_beta   90.00
_cell.angle_gamma   90.00
#
_symmetry.space_group_name_H-M   'P 1'
#
loop_
_entity.id
_entity.type
_entity.pdbx_description
1 polymer ?
#
loop_
_entity_poly.entity_id
_entity_poly.type
_entity_poly.pdbx_seq_one_letter_code
_entity_poly.pdbx_strand_id
1 'polypeptide(L)'
;MALPKFHTHPESMSVDEGGVARFQCQVNGIPEANITWENDSVVLRASDDRYTLLPMLILQITGAKKSESEQNCLRIYHSMD
;
A
#
# COMPACT_ATOMS: atom_id res chain seq x y z
N MET A 1 10.19 -14.19 -18.75
CA MET A 1 10.34 -13.27 -17.60
C MET A 1 9.45 -12.07 -17.86
N ALA A 2 8.56 -11.73 -16.93
CA ALA A 2 7.70 -10.56 -17.04
C ALA A 2 8.15 -9.53 -16.01
N LEU A 3 8.42 -8.30 -16.46
CA LEU A 3 8.68 -7.18 -15.57
C LEU A 3 7.44 -6.99 -14.68
N PRO A 4 7.58 -6.82 -13.36
CA PRO A 4 6.47 -6.54 -12.48
C PRO A 4 5.78 -5.26 -12.91
N LYS A 5 4.47 -5.35 -13.08
CA LYS A 5 3.60 -4.23 -13.41
C LYS A 5 2.50 -4.16 -12.36
N PHE A 6 2.11 -2.94 -12.03
CA PHE A 6 0.88 -2.72 -11.27
C PHE A 6 -0.28 -3.33 -12.04
N HIS A 7 -0.94 -4.27 -11.39
CA HIS A 7 -2.17 -4.88 -11.87
C HIS A 7 -3.37 -4.16 -11.29
N THR A 8 -3.29 -3.77 -10.02
CA THR A 8 -4.37 -3.07 -9.31
C THR A 8 -3.76 -1.98 -8.43
N HIS A 9 -4.27 -0.77 -8.61
CA HIS A 9 -3.99 0.36 -7.74
C HIS A 9 -4.97 0.36 -6.56
N PRO A 10 -4.57 0.89 -5.39
CA PRO A 10 -5.48 1.10 -4.29
C PRO A 10 -6.62 2.04 -4.70
N GLU A 11 -7.85 1.65 -4.37
CA GLU A 11 -9.00 2.54 -4.49
C GLU A 11 -9.16 3.40 -3.24
N SER A 12 -9.60 4.64 -3.42
CA SER A 12 -9.95 5.50 -2.30
C SER A 12 -11.13 4.92 -1.54
N MET A 13 -11.06 4.92 -0.21
CA MET A 13 -12.13 4.41 0.63
C MET A 13 -12.51 5.42 1.71
N SER A 14 -13.80 5.52 1.99
CA SER A 14 -14.32 6.30 3.13
C SER A 14 -14.60 5.35 4.28
N VAL A 15 -13.95 5.59 5.41
CA VAL A 15 -14.20 4.87 6.66
C VAL A 15 -14.61 5.84 7.75
N ASP A 16 -15.37 5.34 8.73
CA ASP A 16 -15.71 6.13 9.91
C ASP A 16 -14.45 6.52 10.68
N GLU A 17 -14.47 7.71 11.28
CA GLU A 17 -13.37 8.17 12.12
C GLU A 17 -13.09 7.19 13.26
N GLY A 18 -11.83 6.80 13.42
CA GLY A 18 -11.47 5.78 14.40
C GLY A 18 -11.59 4.34 13.87
N GLY A 19 -12.13 4.16 12.66
CA GLY A 19 -12.24 2.88 11.98
C GLY A 19 -10.92 2.34 11.43
N VAL A 20 -11.01 1.24 10.68
CA VAL A 20 -9.87 0.58 10.04
C VAL A 20 -10.04 0.65 8.53
N ALA A 21 -9.12 1.33 7.86
CA ALA A 21 -9.01 1.33 6.39
C ALA A 21 -8.05 0.24 5.93
N ARG A 22 -8.32 -0.36 4.76
CA ARG A 22 -7.46 -1.35 4.12
C ARG A 22 -7.32 -1.05 2.65
N PHE A 23 -6.10 -0.77 2.24
CA PHE A 23 -5.73 -0.53 0.86
C PHE A 23 -4.96 -1.73 0.34
N GLN A 24 -5.31 -2.21 -0.85
CA GLN A 24 -4.65 -3.35 -1.49
C GLN A 24 -3.96 -2.90 -2.77
N CYS A 25 -2.72 -3.37 -2.95
CA CYS A 25 -2.01 -3.23 -4.20
C CYS A 25 -1.76 -4.60 -4.80
N GLN A 26 -2.07 -4.79 -6.08
CA GLN A 26 -1.69 -6.02 -6.77
C GLN A 26 -0.61 -5.71 -7.79
N VAL A 27 0.52 -6.40 -7.66
CA VAL A 27 1.62 -6.35 -8.63
C VAL A 27 1.90 -7.77 -9.06
N ASN A 28 1.89 -8.00 -10.38
CA ASN A 28 2.19 -9.30 -10.95
C ASN A 28 3.54 -9.20 -11.67
N GLY A 29 4.49 -10.05 -11.29
CA GLY A 29 5.83 -10.09 -11.88
C GLY A 29 6.69 -11.18 -11.26
N ILE A 30 7.75 -11.59 -11.97
CA ILE A 30 8.75 -12.53 -11.46
C ILE A 30 10.13 -11.91 -11.69
N PRO A 31 10.97 -11.71 -10.65
CA PRO A 31 10.72 -12.03 -9.23
C PRO A 31 9.64 -11.16 -8.59
N GLU A 32 9.11 -11.60 -7.44
CA GLU A 32 8.17 -10.79 -6.65
C GLU A 32 8.79 -9.42 -6.34
N ALA A 33 8.01 -8.36 -6.52
CA ALA A 33 8.49 -7.01 -6.30
C ALA A 33 8.25 -6.58 -4.85
N ASN A 34 9.23 -5.89 -4.26
CA ASN A 34 8.98 -5.15 -3.03
C ASN A 34 8.27 -3.84 -3.36
N ILE A 35 7.15 -3.60 -2.69
CA ILE A 35 6.30 -2.42 -2.85
C ILE A 35 6.21 -1.66 -1.54
N THR A 36 6.29 -0.34 -1.65
CA THR A 36 6.19 0.57 -0.53
C THR A 36 4.92 1.41 -0.67
N TRP A 37 4.26 1.70 0.44
CA TRP A 37 3.11 2.57 0.45
C TRP A 37 3.52 4.03 0.68
N GLU A 38 2.80 4.96 0.06
CA GLU A 38 2.93 6.37 0.33
C GLU A 38 1.56 7.05 0.48
N ASN A 39 1.55 8.18 1.16
CA ASN A 39 0.42 9.09 1.22
C ASN A 39 0.93 10.50 0.88
N ASP A 40 0.33 11.18 -0.09
CA ASP A 40 0.71 12.55 -0.47
C ASP A 40 2.20 12.73 -0.77
N SER A 41 2.80 11.79 -1.52
CA SER A 41 4.26 11.74 -1.80
C SER A 41 5.15 11.44 -0.57
N VAL A 42 4.55 11.05 0.56
CA VAL A 42 5.27 10.68 1.80
C VAL A 42 5.23 9.17 1.99
N VAL A 43 6.41 8.54 1.93
CA VAL A 43 6.57 7.11 2.19
C VAL A 43 6.05 6.76 3.58
N LEU A 44 5.03 5.90 3.63
CA LEU A 44 4.49 5.33 4.85
C LEU A 44 5.47 4.29 5.36
N ARG A 45 6.00 4.53 6.56
CA ARG A 45 6.86 3.59 7.24
C ARG A 45 6.02 2.78 8.20
N ALA A 46 6.30 1.48 8.29
CA ALA A 46 5.73 0.59 9.30
C ALA A 46 6.12 0.96 10.75
N SER A 47 6.92 2.02 10.94
CA SER A 47 7.27 2.58 12.25
C SER A 47 6.19 3.51 12.82
N ASP A 48 5.18 3.89 12.03
CA ASP A 48 4.01 4.58 12.54
C ASP A 48 3.05 3.53 13.11
N ASP A 49 2.70 3.65 14.40
CA ASP A 49 1.82 2.71 15.11
C ASP A 49 0.46 2.51 14.44
N ARG A 50 0.04 3.44 13.57
CA ARG A 50 -1.23 3.36 12.87
C ARG A 50 -1.17 2.61 11.54
N TYR A 51 0.02 2.38 10.97
CA TYR A 51 0.19 1.70 9.69
C TYR A 51 0.71 0.28 9.90
N THR A 52 -0.06 -0.71 9.45
CA THR A 52 0.35 -2.11 9.47
C THR A 52 0.45 -2.64 8.04
N LEU A 53 1.62 -3.15 7.68
CA LEU A 53 1.81 -3.86 6.42
C LEU A 53 1.42 -5.33 6.61
N LEU A 54 0.34 -5.74 5.95
CA LEU A 54 -0.15 -7.11 5.95
C LEU A 54 0.37 -7.88 4.72
N PRO A 55 0.33 -9.23 4.73
CA PRO A 55 0.65 -10.05 3.58
C PRO A 55 -0.16 -9.68 2.33
N MET A 56 0.35 -10.05 1.16
CA MET A 56 -0.28 -9.72 -0.14
C MET A 56 -0.42 -8.21 -0.38
N LEU A 57 0.52 -7.42 0.18
CA LEU A 57 0.63 -5.98 -0.07
C LEU A 57 -0.62 -5.21 0.35
N ILE A 58 -1.18 -5.55 1.51
CA ILE A 58 -2.30 -4.83 2.09
C ILE A 58 -1.75 -3.84 3.11
N LEU A 59 -2.04 -2.56 2.93
CA LEU A 59 -1.82 -1.54 3.95
C LEU A 59 -3.08 -1.43 4.81
N GLN A 60 -2.94 -1.69 6.11
CA GLN A 60 -3.99 -1.45 7.08
C GLN A 60 -3.69 -0.17 7.86
N ILE A 61 -4.69 0.71 7.97
CA ILE A 61 -4.60 1.94 8.74
C ILE A 61 -5.61 1.89 9.87
N THR A 62 -5.14 2.01 11.12
CA THR A 62 -6.01 2.03 12.32
C THR A 62 -6.22 3.46 12.80
N GLY A 63 -7.47 3.81 13.14
CA GLY A 63 -7.78 5.18 13.52
C GLY A 63 -7.82 6.12 12.31
N ALA A 64 -8.30 5.60 11.18
CA ALA A 64 -8.40 6.34 9.93
C ALA A 64 -9.32 7.56 10.07
N LYS A 65 -9.03 8.59 9.29
CA LYS A 65 -9.84 9.82 9.25
C LYS A 65 -10.93 9.69 8.18
N LYS A 66 -12.00 10.48 8.31
CA LYS A 66 -13.19 10.45 7.45
C LYS A 66 -12.93 10.67 5.95
N SER A 67 -11.73 11.11 5.56
CA SER A 67 -11.30 11.38 4.20
C SER A 67 -9.85 10.92 4.00
N GLU A 68 -9.63 9.61 4.03
CA GLU A 68 -8.34 9.01 3.70
C GLU A 68 -8.33 8.69 2.20
N SER A 69 -7.96 9.68 1.38
CA SER A 69 -8.29 9.70 -0.05
C SER A 69 -7.10 9.57 -1.01
N GLU A 70 -5.85 9.55 -0.52
CA GLU A 70 -4.68 9.77 -1.38
C GLU A 70 -3.51 8.77 -1.14
N GLN A 71 -3.82 7.53 -0.74
CA GLN A 71 -2.81 6.48 -0.60
C GLN A 71 -2.46 5.88 -1.96
N ASN A 72 -1.17 5.83 -2.25
CA ASN A 72 -0.62 5.25 -3.47
C ASN A 72 0.46 4.24 -3.16
N CYS A 73 0.65 3.28 -4.06
CA CYS A 73 1.79 2.36 -4.00
C CYS A 73 2.97 2.93 -4.80
N LEU A 74 4.13 3.09 -4.18
CA LEU A 74 5.37 3.44 -4.87
C LEU A 74 6.45 2.37 -4.78
N ARG A 75 7.22 2.36 -5.87
CA ARG A 75 8.42 1.55 -6.13
C ARG A 75 8.15 0.06 -6.24
N ILE A 76 8.60 -0.49 -7.37
CA ILE A 76 8.71 -1.91 -7.64
C ILE A 76 10.22 -2.18 -7.60
N TYR A 77 10.75 -2.68 -6.48
CA TYR A 77 12.12 -3.19 -6.49
C TYR A 77 12.10 -4.60 -7.05
N HIS A 78 12.86 -4.84 -8.12
CA HIS A 78 13.25 -6.19 -8.46
C HIS A 78 14.28 -6.63 -7.43
N SER A 79 14.00 -7.68 -6.66
CA SER A 79 15.07 -8.43 -6.00
C SER A 79 15.84 -9.16 -7.10
N MET A 80 16.78 -8.46 -7.75
CA MET A 80 17.87 -9.15 -8.43
C MET A 80 18.78 -9.64 -7.31
N ASP A 81 18.73 -10.93 -7.02
CA ASP A 81 19.84 -11.64 -6.41
C ASP A 81 20.98 -11.72 -7.44
#